data_AF-A0A7V9L1U6-F1
#
_entry.id   AF-A0A7V9L1U6-F1
#
_cell.length_a   1.000
_cell.length_b   1.000
_cell.length_c   1.000
_cell.angle_alpha   90.00
_cell.angle_beta   90.00
_cell.angle_gamma   90.00
#
_symmetry.space_group_name_H-M   'P 1'
#
loop_
_entity.id
_entity.type
_entity.pdbx_description
1 polymer ?
#
loop_
_entity_poly.entity_id
_entity_poly.type
_entity_poly.pdbx_seq_one_letter_code
_entity_poly.pdbx_strand_id
1 'polypeptide(L)' 'MIQQKLVTLYLDSEAYEGEGFKALFNTNKASKHGHVEEHLKDELTKGWRIVSLAAIGGGAQNARGWFAIVLEK' A
#
# COMPACT_ATOMS: atom_id res chain seq x y z
N MET A 1 9.97 7.80 22.90
CA MET A 1 8.55 7.98 22.56
C MET A 1 8.34 7.39 21.18
N ILE A 2 7.28 6.62 20.96
CA ILE A 2 6.95 6.08 19.64
C ILE A 2 6.49 7.23 18.75
N GLN A 3 7.07 7.39 17.57
CA GLN A 3 6.64 8.40 16.60
C GLN A 3 5.71 7.76 15.58
N GLN A 4 4.58 8.41 15.28
CA GLN A 4 3.61 7.94 14.29
C GLN A 4 3.50 8.91 13.10
N LYS A 5 3.32 8.37 11.89
CA LYS A 5 3.03 9.13 10.66
C LYS A 5 1.87 8.48 9.91
N LEU A 6 0.88 9.28 9.51
CA LEU A 6 -0.16 8.85 8.58
C LEU A 6 0.26 9.20 7.15
N VAL A 7 0.20 8.22 6.24
CA VAL A 7 0.47 8.37 4.81
C VAL A 7 -0.74 7.91 4.02
N THR A 8 -1.11 8.67 3.00
CA THR A 8 -2.14 8.27 2.04
C THR A 8 -1.50 7.97 0.70
N LEU A 9 -1.77 6.80 0.13
CA LEU A 9 -1.31 6.39 -1.18
C LEU A 9 -2.50 6.17 -2.11
N TYR A 10 -2.41 6.69 -3.33
CA TYR A 10 -3.27 6.29 -4.43
C TYR A 10 -2.49 5.34 -5.32
N LEU A 11 -3.05 4.16 -5.58
CA LEU A 11 -2.50 3.22 -6.55
C LEU A 11 -3.44 3.17 -7.75
N ASP A 12 -2.89 3.31 -8.96
CA ASP A 12 -3.62 3.17 -10.21
C ASP A 12 -3.05 2.03 -11.05
N SER A 13 -3.89 1.04 -11.35
CA SER A 13 -3.54 -0.13 -12.15
C SER A 13 -3.28 0.11 -13.61
N GLU A 14 -3.67 1.24 -14.19
CA GLU A 14 -3.23 1.59 -15.56
C GLU A 14 -1.70 1.69 -15.61
N ALA A 15 -1.05 2.08 -14.51
CA ALA A 15 0.41 2.09 -14.40
C ALA A 15 1.05 0.70 -14.18
N TYR A 16 0.23 -0.34 -13.92
CA TYR A 16 0.66 -1.70 -13.58
C TYR A 16 0.06 -2.76 -14.52
N GLU A 17 -0.38 -2.39 -15.73
CA GLU A 17 -0.89 -3.32 -16.74
C GLU A 17 0.20 -4.30 -17.22
N GLY A 18 0.36 -5.38 -16.46
CA GLY A 18 1.23 -6.51 -16.75
C GLY A 18 1.04 -7.58 -15.68
N GLU A 19 0.22 -8.59 -15.99
CA GLU A 19 -0.07 -9.89 -15.33
C GLU A 19 -0.11 -10.05 -13.79
N GLY A 20 0.56 -9.25 -12.97
CA GLY A 20 0.65 -9.37 -11.52
C GLY A 20 -0.51 -8.75 -10.73
N PHE A 21 -1.31 -7.86 -11.32
CA PHE A 21 -2.27 -7.06 -10.57
C PHE A 21 -3.64 -7.75 -10.38
N LYS A 22 -4.03 -8.70 -11.23
CA LYS A 22 -5.21 -9.56 -10.97
C LYS A 22 -5.00 -10.48 -9.75
N ALA A 23 -3.75 -10.83 -9.43
CA ALA A 23 -3.41 -11.59 -8.23
C ALA A 23 -3.52 -10.75 -6.93
N LEU A 24 -3.34 -9.44 -7.04
CA LEU A 24 -3.35 -8.44 -5.95
C LEU A 24 -4.72 -8.30 -5.25
N PHE A 25 -5.81 -8.52 -5.98
CA PHE A 25 -7.17 -8.43 -5.46
C PHE A 25 -7.81 -9.80 -5.23
N ASN A 26 -7.29 -10.87 -5.84
CA ASN A 26 -7.91 -12.20 -5.78
C ASN A 26 -7.17 -13.21 -4.89
N THR A 27 -5.90 -12.99 -4.52
CA THR A 27 -5.15 -13.97 -3.73
C THR A 27 -4.04 -13.32 -2.89
N ASN A 28 -4.13 -13.49 -1.57
CA ASN A 28 -3.12 -13.19 -0.55
C ASN A 28 -2.83 -11.71 -0.22
N LYS A 29 -2.94 -11.40 1.08
CA LYS A 29 -2.51 -10.13 1.71
C LYS A 29 -1.10 -9.70 1.30
N ALA A 30 -0.22 -10.65 1.00
CA ALA A 30 1.18 -10.42 0.63
C ALA A 30 1.38 -9.49 -0.59
N SER A 31 0.55 -9.58 -1.63
CA SER A 31 0.75 -8.76 -2.84
C SER A 31 0.36 -7.29 -2.65
N LYS A 32 -0.55 -6.97 -1.72
CA LYS A 32 -0.92 -5.57 -1.38
C LYS A 32 0.19 -4.85 -0.62
N HIS A 33 0.95 -5.59 0.19
CA HIS A 33 2.09 -5.03 0.92
C HIS A 33 3.25 -4.68 -0.01
N GLY A 34 3.58 -5.51 -1.00
CA GLY A 34 4.74 -5.27 -1.88
C GLY A 34 4.71 -3.93 -2.64
N HIS A 35 3.57 -3.53 -3.18
CA HIS A 35 3.46 -2.26 -3.91
C HIS A 35 3.38 -1.03 -2.99
N VAL A 36 2.80 -1.19 -1.79
CA VAL A 36 2.82 -0.13 -0.77
C VAL A 36 4.24 0.04 -0.22
N GLU A 37 4.96 -1.05 0.00
CA GLU A 37 6.36 -1.05 0.43
C GLU A 37 7.29 -0.43 -0.61
N GLU A 38 7.03 -0.64 -1.90
CA GLU A 38 7.76 0.03 -2.98
C GLU A 38 7.63 1.56 -2.90
N HIS A 39 6.41 2.08 -2.72
CA HIS A 39 6.17 3.52 -2.59
C HIS A 39 6.66 4.11 -1.28
N LEU A 40 6.80 3.29 -0.24
CA LEU A 40 7.28 3.69 1.08
C LEU A 40 8.75 3.33 1.31
N LYS A 41 9.48 2.92 0.26
CA LYS A 41 10.85 2.41 0.38
C LYS A 41 11.76 3.38 1.13
N ASP A 42 11.63 4.68 0.90
CA ASP A 42 12.44 5.71 1.55
C ASP A 42 12.14 5.80 3.06
N GLU A 43 10.87 5.76 3.45
CA GLU A 43 10.43 5.70 4.85
C GLU A 43 10.91 4.42 5.53
N LEU A 44 10.73 3.27 4.88
CA LEU A 44 11.15 1.97 5.41
C LEU A 44 12.68 1.94 5.60
N THR A 45 13.44 2.48 4.64
CA THR A 45 14.91 2.62 4.75
C THR A 45 15.32 3.56 5.88
N LYS A 46 14.50 4.58 6.20
CA LYS A 46 14.69 5.46 7.36
C LYS A 46 14.29 4.80 8.69
N GLY A 47 13.91 3.52 8.70
CA GLY A 47 13.57 2.75 9.89
C GLY A 47 12.13 2.87 10.36
N TRP A 48 11.23 3.41 9.52
CA TRP A 48 9.80 3.37 9.80
C TRP A 48 9.22 1.99 9.49
N ARG A 49 8.15 1.62 10.18
CA ARG A 49 7.47 0.32 10.01
C ARG A 49 5.98 0.54 9.76
N ILE A 50 5.41 -0.17 8.80
CA ILE A 50 3.96 -0.18 8.57
C ILE A 50 3.28 -0.95 9.70
N VAL A 51 2.37 -0.30 10.43
CA VAL A 51 1.61 -0.93 11.52
C VAL A 51 0.12 -1.04 11.23
N SER A 52 -0.38 -0.28 10.26
CA SER A 52 -1.77 -0.37 9.81
C SER A 52 -1.89 0.05 8.35
N LEU A 53 -2.80 -0.59 7.63
CA LEU A 53 -3.13 -0.31 6.24
C LEU A 53 -4.63 -0.52 6.04
N ALA A 54 -5.33 0.52 5.63
CA ALA A 54 -6.76 0.50 5.36
C ALA A 54 -7.06 1.07 3.97
N ALA A 55 -7.89 0.37 3.19
CA ALA A 55 -8.45 0.94 1.97
C ALA A 55 -9.57 1.93 2.34
N ILE A 56 -9.48 3.16 1.86
CA ILE A 56 -10.42 4.25 2.19
C ILE A 56 -11.26 4.71 0.98
N GLY A 57 -11.04 4.12 -0.20
CA GLY A 57 -11.85 4.37 -1.40
C GLY A 57 -11.32 3.61 -2.62
N GLY A 58 -12.20 3.27 -3.57
CA GLY A 58 -11.85 2.61 -4.84
C GLY A 58 -11.45 1.11 -4.75
N GLY A 59 -11.18 0.59 -3.55
CA GLY A 59 -10.61 -0.75 -3.36
C GLY A 59 -11.49 -1.97 -3.66
N ALA A 60 -12.69 -1.79 -4.23
CA ALA A 60 -13.66 -2.88 -4.35
C ALA A 60 -13.70 -3.57 -5.72
N GLN A 61 -13.37 -2.91 -6.84
CA GLN A 61 -13.71 -3.52 -8.14
C GLN A 61 -12.65 -3.44 -9.22
N ASN A 62 -11.88 -2.38 -9.35
CA ASN A 62 -10.89 -2.28 -10.42
C ASN A 62 -9.75 -1.43 -9.93
N ALA A 63 -8.83 -2.05 -9.19
CA ALA A 63 -7.41 -1.81 -9.38
C ALA A 63 -6.94 -0.33 -9.27
N ARG A 64 -7.74 0.52 -8.62
CA ARG A 64 -7.53 1.94 -8.38
C ARG A 64 -8.05 2.23 -7.00
N GLY A 65 -7.21 2.73 -6.11
CA GLY A 65 -7.65 2.87 -4.74
C GLY A 65 -6.77 3.74 -3.88
N TRP A 66 -7.44 4.38 -2.91
CA TRP A 66 -6.80 5.12 -1.85
C TRP A 66 -6.58 4.21 -0.64
N PHE A 67 -5.37 4.27 -0.10
CA PHE A 67 -4.95 3.56 1.10
C PHE A 67 -4.49 4.58 2.14
N ALA A 68 -5.00 4.44 3.36
CA ALA A 68 -4.45 5.09 4.55
C ALA A 68 -3.51 4.11 5.25
N ILE A 69 -2.28 4.54 5.49
CA ILE A 69 -1.19 3.72 6.05
C ILE A 69 -0.62 4.42 7.26
N VAL A 70 -0.51 3.70 8.37
CA VAL A 70 0.14 4.21 9.59
C VAL A 70 1.54 3.62 9.68
N LEU A 71 2.51 4.51 9.85
CA LEU A 71 3.91 4.19 10.08
C LEU A 71 4.30 4.49 11.53
N GLU A 72 5.15 3.64 12.10
CA GLU A 72 5.75 3.82 13.43
C GLU A 72 7.28 3.75 13.39
N LYS A 73 7.93 4.57 14.23
CA LYS A 73 9.37 4.53 14.47
C LYS A 73 9.68 4.60 15.96
#